data_AF-A0A8J6M638-F1
#
_entry.id   AF-A0A8J6M638-F1
#
_cell.length_a   1.000
_cell.length_b   1.000
_cell.length_c   1.000
_cell.angle_alpha   90.00
_cell.angle_beta   90.00
_cell.angle_gamma   90.00
#
_symmetry.space_group_name_H-M   'P 1'
#
loop_
_entity.id
_entity.type
_entity.pdbx_description
1 polymer ?
#
loop_
_entity_poly.entity_id
_entity_poly.type
_entity_poly.pdbx_seq_one_letter_code
_entity_poly.pdbx_strand_id
1 'polypeptide(L)'
;MAECTPMLRAVLTAVLCLLALGILLCLIRAIRGPRYTDRVIALNEICTLVIFVICILSYLLGKAYLVDVAILYGLLNLLAVAVLSRVTVERHRNRKEGKK
;
A
#
# COMPACT_ATOMS: atom_id res chain seq x y z
N MET A 1 20.36 -9.91 -25.71
CA MET A 1 19.67 -9.61 -24.44
C MET A 1 18.46 -10.54 -24.19
N ALA A 2 18.52 -11.82 -24.61
CA ALA A 2 17.37 -12.74 -24.55
C ALA A 2 17.48 -13.80 -23.42
N GLU A 3 18.67 -14.07 -22.90
CA GLU A 3 18.89 -15.20 -21.96
C GLU A 3 18.65 -14.84 -20.47
N CYS A 4 18.59 -13.55 -20.12
CA CYS A 4 18.26 -13.14 -18.74
C CYS A 4 16.75 -13.11 -18.46
N THR A 5 15.90 -13.19 -19.49
CA THR A 5 14.43 -13.12 -19.35
C THR A 5 13.82 -14.26 -18.51
N PRO A 6 14.23 -15.54 -18.60
CA PRO A 6 13.66 -16.60 -17.77
C PRO A 6 14.06 -16.46 -16.29
N MET A 7 15.33 -16.14 -16.00
CA MET A 7 15.77 -15.92 -14.62
C MET A 7 15.11 -14.69 -14.00
N LEU A 8 15.03 -13.58 -14.74
CA LEU A 8 14.35 -12.38 -14.29
C LEU A 8 12.87 -12.66 -14.00
N ARG A 9 12.16 -13.37 -14.89
CA ARG A 9 10.78 -13.77 -14.66
C ARG A 9 10.62 -14.63 -13.40
N ALA A 10 11.49 -15.63 -13.20
CA ALA A 10 11.46 -16.47 -12.00
C ALA A 10 11.66 -15.65 -10.71
N VAL A 11 12.61 -14.70 -10.73
CA VAL A 11 12.84 -13.78 -9.61
C VAL A 11 11.62 -12.88 -9.36
N LEU A 12 11.03 -12.28 -10.40
CA LEU A 12 9.83 -11.46 -10.27
C LEU A 12 8.64 -12.25 -9.70
N THR A 13 8.46 -13.49 -10.14
CA THR A 13 7.41 -14.37 -9.61
C THR A 13 7.65 -14.72 -8.13
N ALA A 14 8.90 -15.01 -7.75
CA ALA A 14 9.26 -15.25 -6.34
C ALA A 14 9.00 -14.00 -5.48
N VAL A 15 9.35 -12.81 -5.98
CA VAL A 15 9.08 -11.53 -5.31
C VAL A 15 7.57 -11.29 -5.18
N LEU A 16 6.76 -11.60 -6.20
CA LEU A 16 5.29 -11.52 -6.11
C LEU A 16 4.72 -12.44 -5.04
N CYS A 17 5.22 -13.67 -4.93
CA CYS A 17 4.81 -14.58 -3.85
C CYS A 17 5.16 -14.00 -2.47
N LEU A 18 6.34 -13.41 -2.33
CA LEU A 18 6.78 -12.79 -1.09
C LEU A 18 5.95 -11.54 -0.74
N LEU A 19 5.62 -10.71 -1.73
CA LEU A 19 4.71 -9.57 -1.59
C LEU A 19 3.31 -10.03 -1.15
N ALA A 20 2.78 -11.09 -1.77
CA ALA A 20 1.47 -11.64 -1.41
C ALA A 20 1.45 -12.15 0.04
N LEU A 21 2.52 -12.84 0.48
CA LEU A 21 2.70 -13.22 1.88
C LEU A 21 2.79 -11.99 2.80
N GLY A 22 3.52 -10.96 2.38
CA GLY A 22 3.59 -9.68 3.08
C GLY A 22 2.22 -9.04 3.28
N ILE A 23 1.38 -9.02 2.23
CA ILE A 23 0.01 -8.50 2.29
C ILE A 23 -0.83 -9.29 3.30
N LEU A 24 -0.73 -10.62 3.30
CA LEU A 24 -1.43 -11.47 4.27
C LEU A 24 -1.00 -11.18 5.71
N LEU A 25 0.31 -11.02 5.96
CA LEU A 25 0.84 -10.67 7.27
C LEU A 25 0.39 -9.28 7.73
N CYS A 26 0.45 -8.28 6.84
CA CYS A 26 -0.03 -6.93 7.11
C CYS A 26 -1.54 -6.93 7.38
N LEU A 27 -2.33 -7.74 6.67
CA LEU A 27 -3.77 -7.88 6.91
C LEU A 27 -4.06 -8.44 8.31
N ILE A 28 -3.34 -9.50 8.71
CA ILE A 28 -3.43 -10.06 10.06
C ILE A 28 -3.09 -8.99 11.12
N ARG A 29 -2.04 -8.19 10.87
CA ARG A 29 -1.60 -7.11 11.77
C ARG A 29 -2.61 -5.97 11.82
N ALA A 30 -3.24 -5.61 10.70
CA ALA A 30 -4.28 -4.60 10.62
C ALA A 30 -5.54 -4.99 11.44
N ILE A 31 -5.90 -6.28 11.44
CA ILE A 31 -7.05 -6.78 12.21
C ILE A 31 -6.72 -6.89 13.70
N ARG A 32 -5.54 -7.41 14.05
CA ARG A 32 -5.12 -7.61 15.45
C ARG A 32 -4.60 -6.33 16.13
N GLY A 33 -4.40 -5.25 15.39
CA GLY A 33 -3.87 -3.98 15.91
C GLY A 33 -4.73 -3.41 17.06
N PRO A 34 -4.18 -3.20 18.27
CA PRO A 34 -4.93 -2.69 19.42
C PRO A 34 -5.18 -1.17 19.34
N ARG A 35 -4.28 -0.40 18.71
CA ARG A 35 -4.46 1.05 18.54
C ARG A 35 -4.96 1.39 17.15
N TYR A 36 -5.80 2.42 17.06
CA TYR A 36 -6.26 2.99 15.78
C TYR A 36 -5.10 3.38 14.87
N THR A 37 -4.04 3.96 15.43
CA THR A 37 -2.83 4.34 14.69
C THR A 37 -2.13 3.14 14.05
N ASP A 38 -2.04 2.00 14.74
CA ASP A 38 -1.40 0.79 14.21
C ASP A 38 -2.17 0.24 13.00
N ARG A 39 -3.50 0.32 13.04
CA ARG A 39 -4.36 -0.12 11.92
C ARG A 39 -4.19 0.76 10.70
N VAL A 40 -4.08 2.08 10.89
CA VAL A 40 -3.89 3.05 9.81
C VAL A 40 -2.54 2.85 9.12
N ILE A 41 -1.48 2.63 9.90
CA ILE A 41 -0.15 2.34 9.36
C ILE A 41 -0.16 1.02 8.59
N ALA A 42 -0.77 -0.02 9.14
CA ALA A 42 -0.88 -1.31 8.46
C ALA A 42 -1.67 -1.23 7.14
N LEU A 43 -2.75 -0.43 7.09
CA LEU A 43 -3.50 -0.18 5.85
C LEU A 43 -2.64 0.53 4.80
N ASN A 44 -1.87 1.55 5.19
CA ASN A 44 -0.95 2.25 4.29
C ASN A 44 0.13 1.30 3.73
N GLU A 45 0.63 0.40 4.57
CA GLU A 45 1.62 -0.61 4.18
C GLU A 45 1.03 -1.59 3.16
N ILE A 46 -0.20 -2.07 3.37
CA ILE A 46 -0.93 -2.91 2.40
C ILE A 46 -1.05 -2.20 1.04
N CYS A 47 -1.47 -0.94 1.03
CA CYS A 47 -1.58 -0.17 -0.22
C CYS A 47 -0.24 -0.09 -0.96
N THR A 48 0.85 0.10 -0.23
CA THR A 48 2.21 0.17 -0.81
C THR A 48 2.63 -1.17 -1.42
N LEU A 49 2.35 -2.29 -0.74
CA LEU A 49 2.61 -3.63 -1.26
C LEU A 49 1.78 -3.92 -2.52
N VAL A 50 0.51 -3.49 -2.56
CA VAL A 50 -0.35 -3.61 -3.74
C VAL A 50 0.21 -2.81 -4.92
N ILE A 51 0.71 -1.60 -4.71
CA ILE A 51 1.35 -0.79 -5.76
C ILE A 51 2.58 -1.52 -6.34
N PHE A 52 3.43 -2.10 -5.47
CA PHE A 52 4.57 -2.91 -5.92
C PHE A 52 4.13 -4.12 -6.76
N VAL A 53 3.08 -4.82 -6.35
CA VAL A 53 2.51 -5.93 -7.12
C VAL A 53 2.06 -5.46 -8.50
N ILE A 54 1.36 -4.32 -8.60
CA ILE A 54 0.90 -3.77 -9.89
C ILE A 54 2.09 -3.40 -10.79
N CYS A 55 3.14 -2.78 -10.24
CA CYS A 55 4.35 -2.45 -11.00
C CYS A 55 5.04 -3.70 -11.57
N ILE A 56 5.19 -4.75 -10.78
CA ILE A 56 5.80 -6.01 -11.22
C ILE A 56 4.90 -6.70 -12.27
N LEU A 57 3.57 -6.67 -12.04
CA LEU A 57 2.61 -7.22 -12.98
C LEU A 57 2.62 -6.46 -14.31
N SER A 58 2.78 -5.13 -14.29
CA SER A 58 2.95 -4.31 -15.49
C SER A 58 4.12 -4.79 -16.35
N TYR A 59 5.24 -5.13 -15.71
CA TYR A 59 6.40 -5.65 -16.40
C TYR A 59 6.17 -7.06 -16.97
N LEU A 60 5.54 -7.96 -16.19
CA LEU A 60 5.27 -9.34 -16.61
C LEU A 60 4.26 -9.42 -17.76
N LEU A 61 3.21 -8.60 -17.72
CA LEU A 61 2.16 -8.57 -18.75
C LEU A 61 2.54 -7.68 -19.95
N GLY A 62 3.58 -6.86 -19.84
CA GLY A 62 4.01 -5.93 -20.89
C GLY A 62 2.99 -4.82 -21.17
N LYS A 63 2.14 -4.48 -20.19
CA LYS A 63 1.05 -3.52 -20.38
C LYS A 63 1.30 -2.24 -19.60
N ALA A 64 1.73 -1.20 -20.30
CA ALA A 64 2.12 0.09 -19.71
C ALA A 64 1.00 0.79 -18.91
N TYR A 65 -0.27 0.58 -19.25
CA TYR A 65 -1.40 1.20 -18.52
C TYR A 65 -1.48 0.77 -17.05
N LEU A 66 -0.87 -0.36 -16.68
CA LEU A 66 -0.82 -0.80 -15.29
C LEU A 66 0.06 0.12 -14.43
N VAL A 67 1.06 0.78 -15.03
CA VAL A 67 1.88 1.79 -14.34
C VAL A 67 1.03 3.03 -14.01
N ASP A 68 0.17 3.46 -14.92
CA ASP A 68 -0.73 4.60 -14.67
C ASP A 68 -1.67 4.31 -13.49
N VAL A 69 -2.18 3.08 -13.43
CA VAL A 69 -2.99 2.60 -12.29
C VAL A 69 -2.15 2.59 -11.00
N ALA A 70 -0.91 2.11 -11.04
CA ALA A 70 -0.01 2.09 -9.87
C ALA A 70 0.25 3.50 -9.32
N ILE A 71 0.53 4.47 -10.21
CA ILE A 71 0.74 5.87 -9.84
C ILE A 71 -0.54 6.46 -9.25
N LEU A 72 -1.70 6.20 -9.86
CA LEU A 72 -3.00 6.64 -9.35
C LEU A 72 -3.26 6.09 -7.95
N TYR A 73 -3.03 4.81 -7.69
CA TYR A 73 -3.14 4.23 -6.35
C TYR A 73 -2.19 4.89 -5.34
N GLY A 74 -0.97 5.22 -5.76
CA GLY A 74 -0.02 5.96 -4.92
C GLY A 74 -0.53 7.34 -4.51
N LEU A 75 -1.07 8.10 -5.47
CA LEU A 75 -1.66 9.43 -5.20
C LEU A 75 -2.88 9.34 -4.29
N LEU A 76 -3.77 8.37 -4.55
CA LEU A 76 -4.96 8.13 -3.72
C LEU A 76 -4.59 7.75 -2.30
N ASN A 77 -3.58 6.90 -2.11
CA ASN A 77 -3.12 6.49 -0.79
C ASN A 77 -2.54 7.68 0.00
N LEU A 78 -1.73 8.52 -0.64
CA LEU A 78 -1.20 9.75 -0.02
C LEU A 78 -2.33 10.71 0.37
N LEU A 79 -3.32 10.90 -0.50
CA LEU A 79 -4.50 11.72 -0.23
C LEU A 79 -5.29 11.17 0.97
N ALA A 80 -5.52 9.86 1.02
CA ALA A 80 -6.27 9.21 2.09
C ALA A 80 -5.61 9.44 3.47
N VAL A 81 -4.29 9.27 3.56
CA VAL A 81 -3.53 9.51 4.80
C VAL A 81 -3.55 11.00 5.18
N ALA A 82 -3.40 11.89 4.21
CA ALA A 82 -3.47 13.34 4.45
C ALA A 82 -4.84 13.76 5.01
N VAL A 83 -5.94 13.28 4.40
CA VAL A 83 -7.32 13.55 4.87
C VAL A 83 -7.52 12.99 6.27
N LEU A 84 -7.09 11.76 6.53
CA LEU A 84 -7.24 11.13 7.84
C LEU A 84 -6.49 11.88 8.94
N SER A 85 -5.27 12.34 8.65
CA SER A 85 -4.49 13.19 9.56
C SER A 85 -5.24 14.48 9.87
N ARG A 86 -5.75 15.17 8.85
CA ARG A 86 -6.51 16.43 9.00
C ARG A 86 -7.76 16.22 9.84
N VAL A 87 -8.55 15.18 9.58
CA VAL A 87 -9.76 14.84 10.35
C VAL A 87 -9.42 14.54 11.81
N THR A 88 -8.33 13.82 12.06
CA THR A 88 -7.91 13.46 13.42
C THR A 88 -7.49 14.71 14.20
N VAL A 89 -6.68 15.58 13.59
CA VAL A 89 -6.25 16.85 14.20
C VAL A 89 -7.44 17.77 14.49
N GLU A 90 -8.36 17.90 13.54
CA GLU A 90 -9.56 18.73 13.68
C GLU A 90 -10.46 18.23 14.82
N ARG A 91 -10.67 16.91 14.92
CA ARG A 91 -11.41 16.32 16.06
C ARG A 91 -10.74 16.58 17.40
N HIS A 92 -9.40 16.54 17.45
CA HIS A 92 -8.66 16.87 18.66
C HIS A 92 -8.76 18.35 19.04
N ARG A 93 -8.78 19.27 18.07
CA ARG A 93 -8.99 20.71 18.31
C ARG A 93 -10.38 20.99 18.86
N ASN A 94 -11.43 20.52 18.21
CA ASN A 94 -12.82 20.76 18.63
C ASN A 94 -13.12 20.20 20.03
N ARG A 95 -12.49 19.09 20.42
CA ARG A 95 -12.63 18.52 21.77
C ARG A 95 -11.98 19.36 22.86
N LYS A 96 -10.97 20.19 22.54
CA LYS A 96 -10.36 21.13 23.50
C LYS A 96 -11.18 22.40 23.68
N GLU A 97 -11.88 22.85 22.64
CA GLU A 97 -12.71 24.06 22.68
C GLU A 97 -14.01 23.85 23.45
N GLY A 98 -14.69 22.71 23.28
CA GLY A 98 -15.92 22.39 24.03
C GLY A 98 -15.71 22.05 25.52
N LYS A 99 -14.49 22.14 26.04
CA LYS A 99 -14.15 21.97 27.47
C LYS A 99 -13.82 23.30 28.18
N LYS A 100 -13.85 24.43 27.45
CA LYS A 100 -13.81 25.79 28.01
C LYS A 100 -15.22 26.33 28.11
#